data_AF-A0A081PC36-F1
#
_entry.id   AF-A0A081PC36-F1
#
_cell.length_a   1.000
_cell.length_b   1.000
_cell.length_c   1.000
_cell.angle_alpha   90.00
_cell.angle_beta   90.00
_cell.angle_gamma   90.00
#
_symmetry.space_group_name_H-M   'P 1'
#
loop_
_entity.id
_entity.type
_entity.pdbx_description
1 polymer ?
#
loop_
_entity_poly.entity_id
_entity_poly.type
_entity_poly.pdbx_seq_one_letter_code
_entity_poly.pdbx_strand_id
1 'polypeptide(L)'
;MRRTGIAKYTLFILFLSVLSACTDNKAVEVHGRRNINVAILVYPGVELLDFAGPFEVFNNTEGFHVFTVASEPGKMFTSKGFVFLPDYNLNNAPEPDVLIVPGAPLTELTYLNNNVDLGNWIGQKNRTTKIVMSVCTGALLLSQLGLLDGKIVTTHASMLDTLQKLSPKVKVLSNTDVVEHGKLISTAGINGGIDGALRIVAKLKGNKEALFTAAILGYDKWILKNGSRKPSK
;
A
#
# COMPACT_ATOMS: atom_id res chain seq x y z
N MET A 1 -22.25 -41.80 55.50
CA MET A 1 -23.15 -40.72 55.95
C MET A 1 -23.67 -40.00 54.70
N ARG A 2 -25.00 -40.09 54.44
CA ARG A 2 -25.83 -39.56 53.30
C ARG A 2 -25.42 -40.05 51.89
N ARG A 3 -26.09 -41.00 51.19
CA ARG A 3 -27.50 -41.20 50.75
C ARG A 3 -28.12 -40.00 50.02
N THR A 4 -28.39 -40.19 48.71
CA THR A 4 -29.55 -39.81 47.84
C THR A 4 -29.05 -39.70 46.40
N GLY A 5 -29.58 -40.30 45.32
CA GLY A 5 -30.78 -41.09 45.06
C GLY A 5 -31.37 -40.70 43.68
N ILE A 6 -31.39 -41.66 42.71
CA ILE A 6 -32.43 -41.94 41.68
C ILE A 6 -32.69 -40.82 40.62
N ALA A 7 -32.63 -41.03 39.28
CA ALA A 7 -33.56 -41.80 38.44
C ALA A 7 -32.97 -41.99 37.01
N LYS A 8 -32.93 -43.20 36.44
CA LYS A 8 -33.83 -43.71 35.37
C LYS A 8 -34.28 -42.65 34.34
N TYR A 9 -33.83 -42.78 33.08
CA TYR A 9 -34.72 -42.92 31.91
C TYR A 9 -33.94 -43.51 30.72
N THR A 10 -34.42 -44.67 30.30
CA THR A 10 -34.17 -45.33 29.02
C THR A 10 -34.82 -44.52 27.90
N LEU A 11 -34.10 -44.21 26.81
CA LEU A 11 -34.75 -44.13 25.50
C LEU A 11 -33.79 -44.58 24.39
N PHE A 12 -34.35 -45.42 23.54
CA PHE A 12 -33.74 -46.34 22.61
C PHE A 12 -34.17 -45.88 21.22
N ILE A 13 -33.28 -45.38 20.34
CA ILE A 13 -33.63 -45.19 18.92
C ILE A 13 -32.43 -45.56 18.03
N LEU A 14 -32.57 -46.77 17.46
CA LEU A 14 -32.21 -47.23 16.12
C LEU A 14 -31.01 -46.60 15.39
N PHE A 15 -29.96 -47.41 15.26
CA PHE A 15 -29.16 -47.50 14.04
C PHE A 15 -30.04 -48.09 12.92
N LEU A 16 -30.27 -47.37 11.82
CA LEU A 16 -30.47 -47.97 10.50
C LEU A 16 -30.17 -46.97 9.36
N SER A 17 -29.08 -47.28 8.66
CA SER A 17 -28.71 -46.99 7.27
C SER A 17 -29.67 -46.20 6.37
N VAL A 18 -29.15 -45.19 5.66
CA VAL A 18 -29.31 -45.07 4.19
C VAL A 18 -28.06 -44.43 3.59
N LEU A 19 -27.57 -45.06 2.52
CA LEU A 19 -26.48 -44.68 1.64
C LEU A 19 -26.66 -43.30 0.98
N SER A 20 -25.53 -42.61 0.81
CA SER A 20 -25.07 -41.96 -0.42
C SER A 20 -26.12 -41.40 -1.39
N ALA A 21 -26.28 -40.07 -1.38
CA ALA A 21 -26.53 -39.31 -2.61
C ALA A 21 -26.11 -37.84 -2.45
N CYS A 22 -25.40 -37.35 -3.46
CA CYS A 22 -25.08 -35.95 -3.73
C CYS A 22 -24.19 -35.21 -2.73
N THR A 23 -22.88 -35.40 -2.88
CA THR A 23 -22.01 -34.23 -3.03
C THR A 23 -20.99 -34.54 -4.12
N ASP A 24 -21.27 -34.10 -5.35
CA ASP A 24 -20.21 -33.76 -6.30
C ASP A 24 -19.44 -32.56 -5.73
N ASN A 25 -18.62 -32.82 -4.70
CA ASN A 25 -17.59 -31.90 -4.28
C ASN A 25 -16.49 -31.95 -5.33
N LYS A 26 -16.70 -31.23 -6.45
CA LYS A 26 -15.56 -30.67 -7.14
C LYS A 26 -14.90 -29.74 -6.14
N ALA A 27 -13.84 -30.23 -5.51
CA ALA A 27 -12.89 -29.39 -4.81
C ALA A 27 -12.53 -28.25 -5.77
N VAL A 28 -13.05 -27.06 -5.50
CA VAL A 28 -12.54 -25.85 -6.12
C VAL A 28 -11.12 -25.77 -5.62
N GLU A 29 -10.16 -26.10 -6.48
CA GLU A 29 -8.77 -25.71 -6.25
C GLU A 29 -8.75 -24.19 -6.19
N VAL A 30 -8.84 -23.66 -4.96
CA VAL A 30 -8.44 -22.29 -4.68
C VAL A 30 -6.95 -22.27 -4.97
N HIS A 31 -6.59 -21.98 -6.22
CA HIS A 31 -5.24 -21.53 -6.55
C HIS A 31 -5.01 -20.29 -5.70
N GLY A 32 -4.41 -20.49 -4.52
CA GLY A 32 -4.13 -19.44 -3.56
C GLY A 32 -3.28 -18.40 -4.27
N ARG A 33 -3.91 -17.31 -4.73
CA ARG A 33 -3.20 -16.23 -5.38
C ARG A 33 -2.23 -15.69 -4.33
N ARG A 34 -0.93 -15.78 -4.63
CA ARG A 34 0.12 -15.16 -3.82
C ARG A 34 -0.27 -13.71 -3.53
N ASN A 35 -0.08 -13.29 -2.28
CA ASN A 35 -0.31 -11.90 -1.87
C ASN A 35 0.52 -10.94 -2.74
N ILE A 36 -0.07 -9.77 -3.04
CA ILE A 36 0.61 -8.70 -3.74
C ILE A 36 1.54 -8.00 -2.75
N ASN A 37 2.85 -8.04 -3.00
CA ASN A 37 3.82 -7.41 -2.12
C ASN A 37 3.85 -5.89 -2.34
N VAL A 38 3.70 -5.12 -1.26
CA VAL A 38 3.80 -3.65 -1.25
C VAL A 38 4.98 -3.25 -0.37
N ALA A 39 6.07 -2.80 -1.00
CA ALA A 39 7.19 -2.22 -0.28
C ALA A 39 6.98 -0.71 -0.14
N ILE A 40 7.06 -0.22 1.10
CA ILE A 40 7.03 1.20 1.40
C ILE A 40 8.42 1.61 1.88
N LEU A 41 9.11 2.42 1.08
CA LEU A 41 10.44 2.89 1.42
C LEU A 41 10.37 3.85 2.61
N VAL A 42 11.26 3.68 3.59
CA VAL A 42 11.40 4.57 4.75
C VAL A 42 12.86 4.93 4.98
N TYR A 43 13.09 6.17 5.37
CA TYR A 43 14.42 6.76 5.53
C TYR A 43 14.38 7.86 6.60
N PRO A 44 15.53 8.34 7.11
CA PRO A 44 15.57 9.44 8.06
C PRO A 44 14.76 10.65 7.58
N GLY A 45 13.90 11.17 8.46
CA GLY A 45 13.06 12.33 8.18
C GLY A 45 11.87 12.04 7.24
N VAL A 46 11.54 10.78 6.96
CA VAL A 46 10.33 10.42 6.19
C VAL A 46 9.08 11.07 6.81
N GLU A 47 8.18 11.58 5.98
CA GLU A 47 6.92 12.16 6.45
C GLU A 47 5.98 11.04 6.91
N LEU A 48 5.55 11.07 8.18
CA LEU A 48 4.83 9.95 8.82
C LEU A 48 3.61 9.49 8.01
N LEU A 49 2.75 10.43 7.65
CA LEU A 49 1.47 10.08 7.02
C LEU A 49 1.62 9.75 5.52
N ASP A 50 2.73 10.13 4.88
CA ASP A 50 3.02 9.74 3.50
C ASP A 50 3.24 8.23 3.35
N PHE A 51 3.74 7.56 4.40
CA PHE A 51 3.92 6.11 4.42
C PHE A 51 2.78 5.41 5.19
N ALA A 52 2.33 5.98 6.31
CA ALA A 52 1.29 5.37 7.15
C ALA A 52 -0.08 5.35 6.45
N GLY A 53 -0.42 6.37 5.67
CA GLY A 53 -1.68 6.41 4.92
C GLY A 53 -1.80 5.25 3.92
N PRO A 54 -0.84 5.09 2.98
CA PRO A 54 -0.79 3.91 2.10
C PRO A 54 -0.72 2.60 2.88
N PHE A 55 0.06 2.54 3.97
CA PHE A 55 0.16 1.34 4.79
C PHE A 55 -1.21 0.88 5.29
N GLU A 56 -1.99 1.78 5.89
CA GLU A 56 -3.34 1.49 6.38
C GLU A 56 -4.29 1.03 5.26
N VAL A 57 -4.23 1.67 4.09
CA VAL A 57 -5.06 1.26 2.94
C VAL A 57 -4.79 -0.18 2.53
N PHE A 58 -3.52 -0.53 2.30
CA PHE A 58 -3.19 -1.86 1.83
C PHE A 58 -3.36 -2.92 2.94
N ASN A 59 -3.08 -2.59 4.20
CA ASN A 59 -3.20 -3.53 5.31
C ASN A 59 -4.68 -3.85 5.65
N ASN A 60 -5.60 -2.94 5.36
CA ASN A 60 -7.05 -3.17 5.47
C ASN A 60 -7.68 -3.72 4.17
N THR A 61 -6.87 -4.26 3.26
CA THR A 61 -7.34 -4.82 1.98
C THR A 61 -6.84 -6.26 1.80
N GLU A 62 -7.72 -7.20 1.48
CA GLU A 62 -7.34 -8.61 1.39
C GLU A 62 -6.36 -8.91 0.25
N GLY A 63 -5.38 -9.77 0.55
CA GLY A 63 -4.40 -10.28 -0.42
C GLY A 63 -3.33 -9.28 -0.83
N PHE A 64 -3.05 -8.29 0.02
CA PHE A 64 -1.80 -7.54 0.03
C PHE A 64 -0.91 -8.00 1.19
N HIS A 65 0.40 -7.93 1.00
CA HIS A 65 1.40 -8.05 2.06
C HIS A 65 2.22 -6.75 2.05
N VAL A 66 2.03 -5.94 3.08
CA VAL A 66 2.58 -4.58 3.17
C VAL A 66 3.74 -4.60 4.15
N PHE A 67 4.85 -3.98 3.77
CA PHE A 67 6.02 -3.91 4.62
C PHE A 67 6.84 -2.66 4.34
N THR A 68 7.56 -2.21 5.36
CA THR A 68 8.49 -1.10 5.30
C THR A 68 9.90 -1.57 4.94
N VAL A 69 10.60 -0.78 4.13
CA VAL A 69 11.99 -1.05 3.73
C VAL A 69 12.86 0.14 4.08
N ALA A 70 13.79 -0.07 5.00
CA ALA A 70 14.69 0.95 5.51
C ALA A 70 15.85 1.23 4.56
N SER A 71 16.17 2.51 4.34
CA SER A 71 17.41 2.92 3.67
C SER A 71 18.65 2.73 4.56
N GLU A 72 18.47 2.70 5.88
CA GLU A 72 19.52 2.63 6.90
C GLU A 72 19.10 1.67 8.03
N PRO A 73 20.04 1.03 8.73
CA PRO A 73 19.71 0.10 9.81
C PRO A 73 19.18 0.81 11.07
N GLY A 74 18.32 0.11 11.81
CA GLY A 74 17.88 0.54 13.15
C GLY A 74 16.56 1.30 13.16
N LYS A 75 16.36 2.11 14.21
CA LYS A 75 15.13 2.90 14.39
C LYS A 75 15.08 4.03 13.37
N MET A 76 13.91 4.22 12.78
CA MET A 76 13.61 5.34 11.90
C MET A 76 12.93 6.47 12.65
N PHE A 77 13.39 7.69 12.39
CA PHE A 77 12.82 8.92 12.92
C PHE A 77 12.14 9.68 11.79
N THR A 78 10.85 9.99 11.95
CA THR A 78 10.12 10.80 10.98
C THR A 78 10.48 12.27 11.10
N SER A 79 10.10 13.08 10.11
CA SER A 79 10.31 14.54 10.09
C SER A 79 9.84 15.27 11.36
N LYS A 80 8.87 14.68 12.08
CA LYS A 80 8.23 15.24 13.28
C LYS A 80 8.51 14.41 14.55
N GLY A 81 9.54 13.57 14.52
CA GLY A 81 10.06 12.90 15.72
C GLY A 81 9.31 11.63 16.15
N PHE A 82 8.38 11.10 15.33
CA PHE A 82 7.83 9.76 15.58
C PHE A 82 8.92 8.72 15.29
N VAL A 83 9.00 7.68 16.13
CA VAL A 83 10.05 6.68 16.05
C VAL A 83 9.46 5.29 15.89
N PHE A 84 9.99 4.51 14.95
CA PHE A 84 9.54 3.15 14.69
C PHE A 84 10.68 2.25 14.20
N LEU A 85 10.44 0.94 14.15
CA LEU A 85 11.35 -0.05 13.59
C LEU A 85 10.80 -0.53 12.25
N PRO A 86 11.55 -0.38 11.14
CA PRO A 86 11.15 -0.96 9.86
C PRO A 86 11.24 -2.48 9.83
N ASP A 87 10.48 -3.12 8.94
CA ASP A 87 10.41 -4.58 8.80
C ASP A 87 11.66 -5.16 8.13
N TYR A 88 12.14 -4.48 7.07
CA TYR A 88 13.25 -4.92 6.24
C TYR A 88 14.25 -3.78 5.97
N ASN A 89 15.42 -4.14 5.46
CA ASN A 89 16.39 -3.24 4.85
C ASN A 89 16.51 -3.55 3.35
N LEU A 90 17.33 -2.77 2.63
CA LEU A 90 17.51 -2.91 1.18
C LEU A 90 17.97 -4.31 0.73
N ASN A 91 18.65 -5.07 1.59
CA ASN A 91 19.26 -6.36 1.27
C ASN A 91 18.35 -7.57 1.55
N ASN A 92 17.38 -7.44 2.46
CA ASN A 92 16.53 -8.56 2.88
C ASN A 92 15.03 -8.37 2.58
N ALA A 93 14.65 -7.25 1.97
CA ALA A 93 13.28 -6.98 1.57
C ALA A 93 12.77 -8.00 0.52
N PRO A 94 11.56 -8.57 0.67
CA PRO A 94 10.93 -9.36 -0.37
C PRO A 94 10.75 -8.57 -1.67
N GLU A 95 10.71 -9.25 -2.82
CA GLU A 95 10.46 -8.58 -4.11
C GLU A 95 9.06 -7.92 -4.13
N PRO A 96 8.98 -6.59 -4.36
CA PRO A 96 7.70 -5.89 -4.41
C PRO A 96 7.01 -5.98 -5.77
N ASP A 97 5.69 -6.15 -5.74
CA ASP A 97 4.83 -5.88 -6.89
C ASP A 97 4.52 -4.38 -7.01
N VAL A 98 4.42 -3.69 -5.87
CA VAL A 98 4.17 -2.26 -5.74
C VAL A 98 5.27 -1.62 -4.89
N LEU A 99 5.89 -0.55 -5.38
CA LEU A 99 6.83 0.26 -4.62
C LEU A 99 6.20 1.62 -4.29
N ILE A 100 6.21 2.00 -3.03
CA ILE A 100 5.79 3.31 -2.55
C ILE A 100 7.01 4.10 -2.10
N VAL A 101 7.16 5.33 -2.61
CA VAL A 101 8.23 6.27 -2.29
C VAL A 101 7.59 7.50 -1.61
N PRO A 102 7.56 7.54 -0.27
CA PRO A 102 7.08 8.68 0.51
C PRO A 102 7.90 9.95 0.26
N GLY A 103 7.48 11.07 0.84
CA GLY A 103 8.26 12.30 0.90
C GLY A 103 9.08 12.45 2.19
N ALA A 104 9.97 13.45 2.15
CA ALA A 104 10.75 13.97 3.26
C ALA A 104 11.06 15.46 3.05
N PRO A 105 11.59 16.16 4.07
CA PRO A 105 12.21 17.46 3.90
C PRO A 105 13.27 17.46 2.79
N LEU A 106 13.39 18.58 2.06
CA LEU A 106 14.31 18.69 0.92
C LEU A 106 15.78 18.47 1.32
N THR A 107 16.15 18.84 2.55
CA THR A 107 17.48 18.59 3.11
C THR A 107 17.80 17.10 3.16
N GLU A 108 16.86 16.29 3.63
CA GLU A 108 16.99 14.83 3.71
C GLU A 108 17.02 14.22 2.30
N LEU A 109 16.11 14.63 1.41
CA LEU A 109 16.11 14.15 0.03
C LEU A 109 17.45 14.43 -0.67
N THR A 110 18.05 15.60 -0.42
CA THR A 110 19.37 15.95 -0.97
C THR A 110 20.45 14.98 -0.50
N TYR A 111 20.45 14.61 0.78
CA TYR A 111 21.36 13.61 1.32
C TYR A 111 21.12 12.23 0.70
N LEU A 112 19.86 11.79 0.61
CA LEU A 112 19.48 10.49 0.04
C LEU A 112 19.90 10.33 -1.43
N ASN A 113 19.99 11.41 -2.20
CA ASN A 113 20.49 11.35 -3.58
C ASN A 113 21.95 10.93 -3.70
N ASN A 114 22.74 11.20 -2.66
CA ASN A 114 24.14 10.79 -2.64
C ASN A 114 24.30 9.33 -2.17
N ASN A 115 23.21 8.68 -1.72
CA ASN A 115 23.20 7.29 -1.33
C ASN A 115 23.07 6.38 -2.57
N VAL A 116 24.22 5.91 -3.05
CA VAL A 116 24.32 5.05 -4.25
C VAL A 116 23.55 3.74 -4.09
N ASP A 117 23.58 3.12 -2.91
CA ASP A 117 22.91 1.84 -2.67
C ASP A 117 21.39 2.00 -2.73
N LEU A 118 20.86 3.08 -2.15
CA LEU A 118 19.44 3.42 -2.22
C LEU A 118 19.02 3.71 -3.66
N GLY A 119 19.78 4.54 -4.38
CA GLY A 119 19.49 4.86 -5.78
C GLY A 119 19.48 3.62 -6.68
N ASN A 120 20.46 2.73 -6.50
CA ASN A 120 20.53 1.45 -7.20
C ASN A 120 19.34 0.55 -6.86
N TRP A 121 18.99 0.44 -5.59
CA TRP A 121 17.86 -0.37 -5.15
C TRP A 121 16.54 0.13 -5.75
N ILE A 122 16.27 1.44 -5.68
CA ILE A 122 15.06 2.04 -6.27
C ILE A 122 15.06 1.81 -7.78
N GLY A 123 16.19 2.02 -8.46
CA GLY A 123 16.32 1.80 -9.89
C GLY A 123 16.09 0.34 -10.32
N GLN A 124 16.53 -0.62 -9.51
CA GLN A 124 16.27 -2.05 -9.73
C GLN A 124 14.80 -2.39 -9.49
N LYS A 125 14.22 -2.01 -8.35
CA LYS A 125 12.82 -2.29 -8.03
C LYS A 125 11.86 -1.61 -9.00
N ASN A 126 12.16 -0.39 -9.43
CA ASN A 126 11.39 0.29 -10.47
C ASN A 126 11.38 -0.50 -11.79
N ARG A 127 12.33 -1.39 -12.09
CA ARG A 127 12.25 -2.21 -13.32
C ARG A 127 11.31 -3.40 -13.15
N THR A 128 11.30 -4.02 -11.96
CA THR A 128 10.59 -5.28 -11.70
C THR A 128 9.17 -5.08 -11.17
N THR A 129 8.88 -3.96 -10.53
CA THR A 129 7.54 -3.67 -9.99
C THR A 129 6.53 -3.37 -11.09
N LYS A 130 5.27 -3.73 -10.80
CA LYS A 130 4.11 -3.44 -11.66
C LYS A 130 3.63 -2.02 -11.50
N ILE A 131 3.77 -1.44 -10.30
CA ILE A 131 3.37 -0.06 -9.98
C ILE A 131 4.45 0.59 -9.12
N VAL A 132 4.76 1.85 -9.41
CA VAL A 132 5.52 2.74 -8.52
C VAL A 132 4.63 3.90 -8.14
N MET A 133 4.51 4.18 -6.84
CA MET A 133 3.83 5.34 -6.32
C MET A 133 4.82 6.29 -5.66
N SER A 134 4.71 7.58 -5.94
CA SER A 134 5.36 8.62 -5.14
C SER A 134 4.31 9.43 -4.39
N VAL A 135 4.61 9.78 -3.15
CA VAL A 135 3.76 10.61 -2.29
C VAL A 135 4.51 11.89 -1.96
N CYS A 136 3.82 13.04 -2.02
CA CYS A 136 4.37 14.32 -1.63
C CYS A 136 5.69 14.60 -2.36
N THR A 137 6.77 14.89 -1.64
CA THR A 137 8.10 15.17 -2.20
C THR A 137 8.87 13.93 -2.66
N GLY A 138 8.33 12.71 -2.50
CA GLY A 138 8.95 11.48 -3.00
C GLY A 138 9.17 11.46 -4.51
N ALA A 139 8.38 12.26 -5.25
CA ALA A 139 8.58 12.47 -6.68
C ALA A 139 9.94 13.13 -6.98
N LEU A 140 10.47 13.99 -6.09
CA LEU A 140 11.77 14.64 -6.29
C LEU A 140 12.91 13.61 -6.26
N LEU A 141 12.86 12.65 -5.32
CA LEU A 141 13.82 11.56 -5.24
C LEU A 141 13.80 10.70 -6.52
N LEU A 142 12.62 10.31 -7.01
CA LEU A 142 12.50 9.58 -8.27
C LEU A 142 13.01 10.39 -9.47
N SER A 143 12.80 11.71 -9.45
CA SER A 143 13.24 12.62 -10.50
C SER A 143 14.77 12.67 -10.61
N GLN A 144 15.44 12.72 -9.48
CA GLN A 144 16.91 12.79 -9.39
C GLN A 144 17.58 11.51 -9.89
N LEU A 145 16.88 10.37 -9.79
CA LEU A 145 17.30 9.09 -10.39
C LEU A 145 16.99 8.98 -11.89
N GLY A 146 16.47 10.05 -12.53
CA GLY A 146 16.03 10.06 -13.93
C GLY A 146 14.80 9.20 -14.20
N LEU A 147 14.16 8.68 -13.15
CA LEU A 147 13.04 7.74 -13.30
C LEU A 147 11.74 8.42 -13.71
N LEU A 148 11.69 9.75 -13.71
CA LEU A 148 10.53 10.53 -14.13
C LEU A 148 10.63 11.11 -15.55
N ASP A 149 11.79 11.02 -16.22
CA ASP A 149 12.00 11.58 -17.57
C ASP A 149 10.87 11.17 -18.54
N GLY A 150 10.30 12.17 -19.23
CA GLY A 150 9.22 12.01 -20.21
C GLY A 150 7.83 11.76 -19.61
N LYS A 151 7.69 11.74 -18.28
CA LYS A 151 6.42 11.41 -17.61
C LYS A 151 5.64 12.64 -17.19
N ILE A 152 4.35 12.43 -16.97
CA ILE A 152 3.44 13.41 -16.39
C ILE A 152 3.26 13.04 -14.92
N VAL A 153 3.52 13.98 -14.01
CA VAL A 153 3.49 13.73 -12.56
C VAL A 153 2.91 14.92 -11.80
N THR A 154 2.67 14.74 -10.51
CA THR A 154 2.47 15.82 -9.53
C THR A 154 3.38 15.57 -8.32
N THR A 155 3.42 16.52 -7.39
CA THR A 155 4.20 16.44 -6.14
C THR A 155 3.54 17.34 -5.08
N HIS A 156 4.14 17.49 -3.91
CA HIS A 156 3.70 18.46 -2.92
C HIS A 156 3.52 19.86 -3.55
N ALA A 157 2.44 20.56 -3.19
CA ALA A 157 2.06 21.84 -3.81
C ALA A 157 3.20 22.88 -3.77
N SER A 158 3.94 22.96 -2.66
CA SER A 158 5.08 23.88 -2.52
C SER A 158 6.33 23.48 -3.30
N MET A 159 6.34 22.29 -3.92
CA MET A 159 7.51 21.73 -4.62
C MET A 159 7.27 21.54 -6.12
N LEU A 160 6.12 21.97 -6.66
CA LEU A 160 5.79 21.84 -8.08
C LEU A 160 6.84 22.54 -8.97
N ASP A 161 7.13 23.81 -8.69
CA ASP A 161 8.11 24.60 -9.44
C ASP A 161 9.53 24.05 -9.28
N THR A 162 9.87 23.62 -8.06
CA THR A 162 11.18 23.00 -7.77
C THR A 162 11.37 21.74 -8.60
N LEU A 163 10.39 20.84 -8.62
CA LEU A 163 10.44 19.62 -9.42
C LEU A 163 10.55 19.93 -10.91
N GLN A 164 9.76 20.87 -11.42
CA GLN A 164 9.78 21.25 -12.84
C GLN A 164 11.14 21.84 -13.27
N LYS A 165 11.78 22.63 -12.40
CA LYS A 165 13.12 23.19 -12.64
C LYS A 165 14.21 22.12 -12.59
N LEU A 166 14.15 21.22 -11.61
CA LEU A 166 15.13 20.14 -11.45
C LEU A 166 15.02 19.08 -12.55
N SER A 167 13.85 18.94 -13.18
CA SER A 167 13.63 17.91 -14.20
C SER A 167 12.81 18.45 -15.38
N PRO A 168 13.45 19.21 -16.30
CA PRO A 168 12.76 19.87 -17.42
C PRO A 168 12.06 18.92 -18.39
N LYS A 169 12.43 17.64 -18.41
CA LYS A 169 11.79 16.60 -19.25
C LYS A 169 10.53 16.01 -18.62
N VAL A 170 10.21 16.38 -17.39
CA VAL A 170 9.00 15.96 -16.67
C VAL A 170 7.93 17.01 -16.90
N LYS A 171 6.69 16.59 -17.15
CA LYS A 171 5.53 17.49 -17.15
C LYS A 171 4.89 17.47 -15.77
N VAL A 172 5.11 18.52 -14.98
CA VAL A 172 4.54 18.64 -13.63
C VAL A 172 3.16 19.29 -13.71
N LEU A 173 2.14 18.61 -13.18
CA LEU A 173 0.77 19.10 -13.09
C LEU A 173 0.49 19.70 -11.71
N SER A 174 -0.08 20.90 -11.71
CA SER A 174 -0.67 21.54 -10.52
C SER A 174 -2.17 21.19 -10.39
N ASN A 175 -2.76 21.52 -9.24
CA ASN A 175 -4.21 21.39 -8.97
C ASN A 175 -4.77 19.97 -9.18
N THR A 176 -3.96 18.95 -8.90
CA THR A 176 -4.37 17.55 -8.99
C THR A 176 -3.74 16.75 -7.86
N ASP A 177 -4.55 15.98 -7.14
CA ASP A 177 -4.09 15.20 -6.00
C ASP A 177 -3.41 13.89 -6.42
N VAL A 178 -3.78 13.33 -7.58
CA VAL A 178 -3.27 12.04 -8.07
C VAL A 178 -3.14 12.08 -9.60
N VAL A 179 -1.94 11.79 -10.09
CA VAL A 179 -1.63 11.65 -11.51
C VAL A 179 -1.18 10.23 -11.79
N GLU A 180 -1.68 9.65 -12.88
CA GLU A 180 -1.27 8.34 -13.37
C GLU A 180 -0.59 8.49 -14.73
N HIS A 181 0.58 7.86 -14.89
CA HIS A 181 1.29 7.80 -16.15
C HIS A 181 1.95 6.42 -16.32
N GLY A 182 1.36 5.56 -17.15
CA GLY A 182 1.80 4.17 -17.30
C GLY A 182 1.70 3.43 -15.96
N LYS A 183 2.84 2.96 -15.44
CA LYS A 183 2.93 2.31 -14.12
C LYS A 183 3.19 3.24 -12.95
N LEU A 184 3.45 4.52 -13.22
CA LEU A 184 3.70 5.52 -12.20
C LEU A 184 2.39 6.12 -11.72
N ILE A 185 2.26 6.23 -10.40
CA ILE A 185 1.24 7.05 -9.73
C ILE A 185 1.98 8.07 -8.87
N SER A 186 1.69 9.35 -9.06
CA SER A 186 2.28 10.41 -8.22
C SER A 186 1.16 11.17 -7.54
N THR A 187 1.33 11.49 -6.25
CA THR A 187 0.28 12.12 -5.46
C THR A 187 0.76 13.41 -4.81
N ALA A 188 -0.12 14.41 -4.75
CA ALA A 188 0.15 15.67 -4.08
C ALA A 188 -0.19 15.58 -2.60
N GLY A 189 0.70 16.14 -1.76
CA GLY A 189 0.46 16.27 -0.33
C GLY A 189 0.24 14.96 0.42
N ILE A 190 -0.11 15.12 1.69
CA ILE A 190 -0.16 14.02 2.65
C ILE A 190 -1.41 13.13 2.43
N ASN A 191 -2.58 13.74 2.22
CA ASN A 191 -3.81 12.99 1.93
C ASN A 191 -3.78 12.27 0.57
N GLY A 192 -2.96 12.76 -0.37
CA GLY A 192 -2.81 12.13 -1.69
C GLY A 192 -2.31 10.69 -1.62
N GLY A 193 -1.54 10.33 -0.58
CA GLY A 193 -1.06 8.95 -0.39
C GLY A 193 -2.20 7.93 -0.22
N ILE A 194 -3.25 8.30 0.52
CA ILE A 194 -4.44 7.45 0.72
C ILE A 194 -5.23 7.33 -0.59
N ASP A 195 -5.47 8.46 -1.28
CA ASP A 195 -6.16 8.48 -2.56
C ASP A 195 -5.42 7.63 -3.62
N GLY A 196 -4.09 7.75 -3.68
CA GLY A 196 -3.23 6.96 -4.55
C GLY A 196 -3.26 5.47 -4.23
N ALA A 197 -3.19 5.10 -2.95
CA ALA A 197 -3.28 3.71 -2.52
C ALA A 197 -4.64 3.08 -2.86
N LEU A 198 -5.75 3.78 -2.62
CA LEU A 198 -7.10 3.33 -3.00
C LEU A 198 -7.25 3.18 -4.52
N ARG A 199 -6.56 4.02 -5.30
CA ARG A 199 -6.45 3.88 -6.75
C ARG A 199 -5.74 2.60 -7.17
N ILE A 200 -4.68 2.23 -6.45
CA ILE A 200 -3.96 0.97 -6.67
C ILE A 200 -4.84 -0.22 -6.32
N VAL A 201 -5.54 -0.19 -5.17
CA VAL A 201 -6.52 -1.21 -4.80
C VAL A 201 -7.59 -1.36 -5.90
N ALA A 202 -8.16 -0.25 -6.36
CA ALA A 202 -9.16 -0.27 -7.42
C ALA A 202 -8.63 -0.89 -8.73
N LYS A 203 -7.37 -0.64 -9.09
CA LYS A 203 -6.72 -1.21 -10.27
C LYS A 203 -6.45 -2.71 -10.14
N LEU A 204 -6.01 -3.17 -8.97
CA LEU A 204 -5.53 -4.56 -8.79
C LEU A 204 -6.62 -5.52 -8.28
N LYS A 205 -7.59 -5.00 -7.53
CA LYS A 205 -8.66 -5.78 -6.86
C LYS A 205 -10.07 -5.35 -7.27
N GLY A 206 -10.20 -4.22 -7.97
CA GLY A 206 -11.47 -3.69 -8.46
C GLY A 206 -12.08 -2.63 -7.56
N ASN A 207 -13.00 -1.84 -8.13
CA ASN A 207 -13.63 -0.70 -7.46
C ASN A 207 -14.42 -1.06 -6.20
N LYS A 208 -15.02 -2.27 -6.15
CA LYS A 208 -15.79 -2.73 -4.98
C LYS A 208 -14.88 -2.88 -3.75
N GLU A 209 -13.71 -3.48 -3.95
CA GLU A 209 -12.72 -3.64 -2.88
C GLU A 209 -12.24 -2.27 -2.40
N ALA A 210 -11.89 -1.36 -3.31
CA ALA A 210 -11.46 -0.01 -2.92
C ALA A 210 -12.54 0.76 -2.12
N LEU A 211 -13.81 0.64 -2.51
CA LEU A 211 -14.92 1.23 -1.76
C LEU A 211 -15.08 0.59 -0.37
N PHE A 212 -14.89 -0.73 -0.27
CA PHE A 212 -14.95 -1.45 0.99
C PHE A 212 -13.80 -1.08 1.92
N THR A 213 -12.57 -1.00 1.42
CA THR A 213 -11.41 -0.51 2.19
C THR A 213 -11.62 0.93 2.67
N ALA A 214 -12.03 1.83 1.78
CA ALA A 214 -12.35 3.21 2.16
C ALA A 214 -13.44 3.27 3.24
N ALA A 215 -14.40 2.34 3.17
CA ALA A 215 -15.45 2.21 4.17
C ALA A 215 -14.96 1.79 5.55
N ILE A 216 -14.04 0.81 5.61
CA ILE A 216 -13.41 0.36 6.86
C ILE A 216 -12.64 1.52 7.50
N LEU A 217 -11.87 2.27 6.69
CA LEU A 217 -11.05 3.38 7.16
C LEU A 217 -11.86 4.63 7.55
N GLY A 218 -13.16 4.69 7.25
CA GLY A 218 -13.97 5.90 7.41
C GLY A 218 -13.52 7.04 6.49
N TYR A 219 -12.92 6.71 5.33
CA TYR A 219 -12.37 7.68 4.40
C TYR A 219 -13.39 8.10 3.34
N ASP A 220 -14.19 9.12 3.66
CA ASP A 220 -15.36 9.53 2.87
C ASP A 220 -15.02 10.37 1.61
N LYS A 221 -13.76 10.80 1.45
CA LYS A 221 -13.31 11.56 0.27
C LYS A 221 -13.22 10.68 -0.99
N TRP A 222 -13.14 9.36 -0.84
CA TRP A 222 -13.01 8.46 -1.98
C TRP A 222 -14.31 8.34 -2.78
N ILE A 223 -14.31 8.92 -3.98
CA ILE A 223 -15.44 8.89 -4.92
C ILE A 223 -14.95 8.24 -6.21
N LEU A 224 -15.68 7.23 -6.69
CA LEU A 224 -15.37 6.63 -7.99
C LEU A 224 -15.64 7.61 -9.13
N LYS A 225 -14.96 7.44 -10.28
CA LYS A 225 -15.14 8.31 -11.46
C LYS A 225 -16.59 8.44 -11.95
N ASN A 226 -17.44 7.46 -11.67
CA ASN A 226 -18.87 7.46 -11.99
C ASN A 226 -19.74 8.13 -10.90
N GLY A 227 -19.14 8.79 -9.91
CA GLY A 227 -19.83 9.45 -8.80
C GLY A 227 -20.31 8.51 -7.69
N SER A 228 -20.10 7.19 -7.81
CA SER A 228 -20.49 6.25 -6.77
C SER A 228 -19.67 6.48 -5.48
N ARG A 229 -20.39 6.46 -4.35
CA ARG A 229 -19.85 6.59 -2.99
C ARG A 229 -20.05 5.29 -2.21
N LYS A 230 -19.39 5.18 -1.06
CA LYS A 230 -19.65 4.16 -0.05
C LYS A 230 -21.18 4.06 0.25
N PRO A 231 -21.74 2.87 0.47
CA PRO A 231 -23.11 2.74 0.96
C PRO A 231 -23.29 3.52 2.28
N SER A 232 -24.28 4.40 2.35
CA SER A 232 -24.65 5.04 3.63
C SER A 232 -25.00 3.95 4.64
N LYS A 233 -24.53 4.10 5.88
CA LYS A 233 -24.96 3.25 6.99
C LYS A 233 -26.47 3.28 7.16
#